data_AF-A0A0C3GL47-F1
#
_entry.id   AF-A0A0C3GL47-F1
#
_cell.length_a   1.000
_cell.length_b   1.000
_cell.length_c   1.000
_cell.angle_alpha   90.00
_cell.angle_beta   90.00
_cell.angle_gamma   90.00
#
_symmetry.space_group_name_H-M   'P 1'
#
loop_
_entity.id
_entity.type
_entity.pdbx_description
1 polymer ?
#
loop_
_entity_poly.entity_id
_entity_poly.type
_entity_poly.pdbx_seq_one_letter_code
_entity_poly.pdbx_strand_id
1 'polypeptide(L)'
;MSDTYSHISRVLQQEDSDPVRLNQHTSTIISDTLPILEALEADALGRDSQHGLPAEWLESCAVALGQLLVETMSAAGAANQKDDVEVEVPSPVTVIHTGRPGRPRKVVNLEYLQEATSTHRAIPITKLANVLKIHRHTLEHEIERNGVTRQFAALSDCDLDRLVKVFKSTKPDSGICYLVGFLRYHGLRVQRKRVIHSVK
;
A
#
# COMPACT_ATOMS: atom_id res chain seq x y z
N MET A 1 13.12 -11.41 26.47
CA MET A 1 12.32 -12.58 26.04
C MET A 1 10.83 -12.30 26.01
N SER A 2 10.21 -11.77 27.08
CA SER A 2 8.77 -11.46 27.09
C SER A 2 8.37 -10.42 26.02
N ASP A 3 9.18 -9.36 25.86
CA ASP A 3 8.89 -8.28 24.90
C ASP A 3 9.02 -8.74 23.45
N THR A 4 10.03 -9.56 23.14
CA THR A 4 10.22 -10.16 21.82
C THR A 4 9.10 -11.13 21.47
N TYR A 5 8.69 -11.97 22.42
CA TYR A 5 7.55 -12.87 22.25
C TYR A 5 6.25 -12.11 21.98
N SER A 6 5.95 -11.10 22.81
CA SER A 6 4.73 -10.28 22.68
C SER A 6 4.69 -9.51 21.37
N HIS A 7 5.84 -9.00 20.92
CA HIS A 7 5.94 -8.27 19.66
C HIS A 7 5.68 -9.18 18.46
N ILE A 8 6.30 -10.36 18.41
CA ILE A 8 6.14 -11.30 17.29
C ILE A 8 4.72 -11.88 17.28
N SER A 9 4.16 -12.26 18.44
CA SER A 9 2.79 -12.74 18.55
C SER A 9 1.78 -11.70 18.04
N ARG A 10 1.99 -10.41 18.34
CA ARG A 10 1.16 -9.31 17.81
C ARG A 10 1.28 -9.18 16.29
N VAL A 11 2.47 -9.39 15.72
CA VAL A 11 2.67 -9.36 14.26
C VAL A 11 1.93 -10.52 13.60
N LEU A 12 1.98 -11.73 14.15
CA LEU A 12 1.26 -12.89 13.62
C LEU A 12 -0.26 -12.71 13.60
N GLN A 13 -0.81 -11.86 14.47
CA GLN A 13 -2.24 -11.54 14.49
C GLN A 13 -2.65 -10.51 13.40
N GLN A 14 -1.70 -9.93 12.66
CA GLN A 14 -1.98 -8.98 11.58
C GLN A 14 -2.20 -9.73 10.26
N GLU A 15 -3.32 -9.45 9.57
CA GLU A 15 -3.71 -10.12 8.31
C GLU A 15 -2.74 -9.85 7.12
N ASP A 16 -2.01 -8.74 7.14
CA ASP A 16 -1.11 -8.27 6.07
C ASP A 16 0.36 -8.18 6.54
N SER A 17 0.88 -9.25 7.15
CA SER A 17 2.26 -9.27 7.62
C SER A 17 3.27 -9.46 6.47
N ASP A 18 4.19 -8.50 6.34
CA ASP A 18 5.29 -8.52 5.35
C ASP A 18 6.21 -9.74 5.55
N PRO A 19 6.43 -10.58 4.50
CA PRO A 19 7.29 -11.77 4.60
C PRO A 19 8.73 -11.45 4.99
N VAL A 20 9.28 -10.29 4.59
CA VAL A 20 10.65 -9.89 4.96
C VAL A 20 10.74 -9.69 6.46
N ARG A 21 9.73 -9.06 7.05
CA ARG A 21 9.63 -8.82 8.49
C ARG A 21 9.47 -10.11 9.28
N LEU A 22 8.66 -11.06 8.79
CA LEU A 22 8.49 -12.38 9.41
C LEU A 22 9.80 -13.21 9.39
N ASN A 23 10.56 -13.13 8.29
CA ASN A 23 11.88 -13.78 8.19
C ASN A 23 12.93 -13.15 9.11
N GLN A 24 12.89 -11.83 9.31
CA GLN A 24 13.72 -11.15 10.31
C GLN A 24 13.38 -11.62 11.73
N HIS A 25 12.10 -11.72 12.08
CA HIS A 25 11.68 -12.23 13.39
C HIS A 25 12.09 -13.69 13.62
N THR A 26 12.02 -14.53 12.59
CA THR A 26 12.52 -15.91 12.62
C THR A 26 14.03 -15.92 12.94
N SER A 27 14.80 -15.06 12.25
CA SER A 27 16.24 -14.92 12.51
C SER A 27 16.52 -14.47 13.95
N THR A 28 15.79 -13.46 14.46
CA THR A 28 15.93 -12.98 15.85
C THR A 28 15.62 -14.07 16.87
N ILE A 29 14.61 -14.90 16.64
CA ILE A 29 14.31 -16.01 17.55
C ILE A 29 15.49 -16.98 17.61
N ILE A 30 16.05 -17.34 16.45
CA ILE A 30 17.12 -18.32 16.33
C ILE A 30 18.46 -17.78 16.84
N SER A 31 18.83 -16.55 16.48
CA SER A 31 20.15 -15.99 16.80
C SER A 31 20.25 -15.38 18.19
N ASP A 32 19.15 -14.84 18.71
CA ASP A 32 19.20 -14.02 19.92
C ASP A 32 18.48 -14.69 21.09
N THR A 33 17.32 -15.33 20.86
CA THR A 33 16.51 -15.88 21.97
C THR A 33 16.84 -17.33 22.31
N LEU A 34 17.09 -18.19 21.33
CA LEU A 34 17.46 -19.60 21.58
C LEU A 34 18.76 -19.72 22.38
N PRO A 35 19.86 -19.02 22.06
CA PRO A 35 21.12 -19.16 22.79
C PRO A 35 21.02 -18.71 24.25
N ILE A 36 20.16 -17.73 24.54
CA ILE A 36 19.91 -17.31 25.92
C ILE A 36 19.15 -18.41 26.67
N LEU A 37 18.19 -19.09 26.04
CA LEU A 37 17.45 -20.19 26.66
C LEU A 37 18.37 -21.39 26.92
N GLU A 38 19.22 -21.75 25.95
CA GLU A 38 20.24 -22.80 26.09
C GLU A 38 21.25 -22.47 27.20
N ALA A 39 21.68 -21.21 27.31
CA ALA A 39 22.56 -20.77 28.38
C ALA A 39 21.89 -20.83 29.77
N LEU A 40 20.58 -20.54 29.85
CA LEU A 40 19.80 -20.65 31.08
C LEU A 40 19.59 -22.11 31.48
N GLU A 41 19.40 -23.01 30.52
CA GLU A 41 19.34 -24.46 30.76
C GLU A 41 20.69 -24.99 31.29
N ALA A 42 21.80 -24.56 30.69
CA ALA A 42 23.14 -24.96 31.11
C ALA A 42 23.49 -24.49 32.54
N ASP A 43 23.13 -23.26 32.94
CA ASP A 43 23.32 -22.76 34.32
C ASP A 43 22.38 -23.45 35.33
N ALA A 44 21.16 -23.79 34.90
CA ALA A 44 20.18 -24.51 35.74
C ALA A 44 20.63 -25.96 36.06
N LEU A 45 21.35 -26.62 35.15
CA LEU A 45 21.91 -27.97 35.36
C LEU A 45 23.16 -27.98 36.25
N GLY A 46 23.77 -26.83 36.53
CA GLY A 46 25.05 -26.70 37.25
C GLY A 46 24.96 -26.34 38.73
N ARG A 47 23.78 -25.99 39.27
CA ARG A 47 23.61 -25.57 40.68
C ARG A 47 22.77 -26.56 41.48
N ASP A 48 23.18 -26.81 42.73
CA ASP A 48 22.36 -27.51 43.71
C ASP A 48 20.99 -26.82 43.84
N SER A 49 19.95 -27.64 43.91
CA SER A 49 18.54 -27.37 43.57
C SER A 49 17.81 -26.31 44.43
N GLN A 50 18.51 -25.49 45.20
CA GLN A 50 17.94 -24.46 46.08
C GLN A 50 17.85 -23.06 45.44
N HIS A 51 18.59 -22.78 44.36
CA HIS A 51 18.60 -21.47 43.69
C HIS A 51 18.55 -21.52 42.14
N GLY A 52 18.25 -22.69 41.55
CA GLY A 52 18.09 -22.85 40.10
C GLY A 52 16.71 -22.42 39.59
N LEU A 53 16.61 -22.08 38.30
CA LEU A 53 15.33 -21.85 37.64
C LEU A 53 14.52 -23.17 37.59
N PRO A 54 13.19 -23.14 37.78
CA PRO A 54 12.36 -24.34 37.69
C PRO A 54 12.45 -24.97 36.29
N ALA A 55 12.75 -26.27 36.21
CA ALA A 55 12.84 -26.99 34.94
C ALA A 55 11.54 -26.90 34.13
N GLU A 56 10.38 -27.02 34.81
CA GLU A 56 9.05 -26.89 34.18
C GLU A 56 8.83 -25.52 33.54
N TRP A 57 9.42 -24.47 34.10
CA TRP A 57 9.32 -23.11 33.54
C TRP A 57 10.17 -22.96 32.28
N LEU A 58 11.39 -23.52 32.27
CA LEU A 58 12.26 -23.54 31.10
C LEU A 58 11.64 -24.36 29.96
N GLU A 59 11.08 -25.52 30.28
CA GLU A 59 10.36 -26.37 29.32
C GLU A 59 9.16 -25.63 28.72
N SER A 60 8.37 -24.95 29.57
CA SER A 60 7.24 -24.12 29.10
C SER A 60 7.69 -23.00 28.16
N CYS A 61 8.84 -22.37 28.44
CA CYS A 61 9.41 -21.33 27.58
C CYS A 61 9.90 -21.90 26.23
N ALA A 62 10.54 -23.08 26.25
CA ALA A 62 10.99 -23.77 25.05
C ALA A 62 9.81 -24.14 24.13
N VAL A 63 8.72 -24.68 24.71
CA VAL A 63 7.49 -25.01 23.98
C VAL A 63 6.87 -23.76 23.36
N ALA A 64 6.72 -22.68 24.14
CA ALA A 64 6.12 -21.44 23.66
C ALA A 64 6.94 -20.78 22.54
N LEU A 65 8.28 -20.78 22.65
CA LEU A 65 9.18 -20.27 21.61
C LEU A 65 9.17 -21.15 20.36
N GLY A 66 9.14 -22.47 20.52
CA GLY A 66 9.03 -23.42 19.40
C GLY A 66 7.72 -23.24 18.62
N GLN A 67 6.60 -23.08 19.31
CA GLN A 67 5.31 -22.78 18.68
C GLN A 67 5.36 -21.45 17.92
N LEU A 68 5.87 -20.39 18.54
CA LEU A 68 6.02 -19.08 17.92
C LEU A 68 6.89 -19.14 16.66
N LEU A 69 7.99 -19.92 16.68
CA LEU A 69 8.87 -20.09 15.53
C LEU A 69 8.15 -20.79 14.37
N VAL A 70 7.44 -21.88 14.64
CA VAL A 70 6.67 -22.64 13.62
C VAL A 70 5.57 -21.78 13.01
N GLU A 71 4.83 -21.04 13.83
CA GLU A 71 3.78 -20.13 13.37
C GLU A 71 4.36 -19.01 12.48
N THR A 72 5.50 -18.43 12.87
CA THR A 72 6.17 -17.37 12.10
C THR A 72 6.69 -17.87 10.76
N MET A 73 7.31 -19.05 10.73
CA MET A 73 7.80 -19.65 9.49
C MET A 73 6.65 -20.03 8.54
N SER A 74 5.56 -20.55 9.08
CA SER A 74 4.37 -20.91 8.29
C SER A 74 3.70 -19.67 7.69
N ALA A 75 3.58 -18.59 8.48
CA ALA A 75 3.04 -17.32 8.02
C ALA A 75 3.93 -16.68 6.94
N ALA A 76 5.26 -16.74 7.10
CA ALA A 76 6.20 -16.25 6.09
C ALA A 76 6.08 -17.02 4.77
N GLY A 77 5.97 -18.35 4.84
CA GLY A 77 5.75 -19.20 3.67
C GLY A 77 4.44 -18.91 2.94
N ALA A 78 3.36 -18.71 3.69
CA ALA A 78 2.05 -18.35 3.12
C ALA A 78 2.05 -16.93 2.49
N ALA A 79 2.75 -15.97 3.10
CA ALA A 79 2.90 -14.62 2.57
C ALA A 79 3.71 -14.60 1.27
N ASN A 80 4.83 -15.34 1.21
CA ASN A 80 5.60 -15.51 -0.03
C ASN A 80 4.77 -16.12 -1.16
N GLN A 81 3.92 -17.11 -0.87
CA GLN A 81 3.03 -17.70 -1.88
C GLN A 81 1.93 -16.73 -2.35
N LYS A 82 1.47 -15.80 -1.50
CA LYS A 82 0.53 -14.74 -1.89
C LYS A 82 1.18 -13.71 -2.82
N ASP A 83 2.45 -13.37 -2.59
CA ASP A 83 3.19 -12.43 -3.45
C ASP A 83 3.54 -13.06 -4.82
N ASP A 84 3.66 -14.39 -4.87
CA ASP A 84 3.83 -15.16 -6.11
C ASP A 84 2.51 -15.44 -6.85
N VAL A 85 1.37 -14.90 -6.39
CA VAL A 85 0.13 -14.93 -7.19
C VAL A 85 0.43 -14.19 -8.49
N GLU A 86 0.33 -14.90 -9.61
CA GLU A 86 0.55 -14.37 -10.95
C GLU A 86 -0.38 -13.17 -11.19
N VAL A 87 0.12 -11.97 -10.89
CA VAL A 87 -0.61 -10.74 -11.18
C VAL A 87 -0.47 -10.50 -12.68
N GLU A 88 -1.52 -10.82 -13.42
CA GLU A 88 -1.63 -10.39 -14.82
C GLU A 88 -1.63 -8.86 -14.86
N VAL A 89 -0.46 -8.27 -15.13
CA VAL A 89 -0.35 -6.82 -15.35
C VAL A 89 -0.93 -6.54 -16.74
N PRO A 90 -2.09 -5.89 -16.86
CA PRO A 90 -2.70 -5.66 -18.16
C PRO A 90 -1.77 -4.76 -18.99
N SER A 91 -1.45 -5.18 -20.20
CA SER A 91 -0.70 -4.33 -21.13
C SER A 91 -1.57 -3.12 -21.49
N PRO A 92 -1.17 -1.90 -21.10
CA PRO A 92 -2.05 -0.75 -21.18
C PRO A 92 -2.16 -0.22 -22.62
N VAL A 93 -1.23 -0.59 -23.50
CA VAL A 93 -1.21 -0.17 -24.90
C VAL A 93 -0.86 -1.36 -25.79
N THR A 94 -1.73 -1.65 -26.74
CA THR A 94 -1.49 -2.65 -27.79
C THR A 94 -1.19 -1.95 -29.12
N VAL A 95 -0.29 -2.54 -29.90
CA VAL A 95 0.06 -2.04 -31.23
C VAL A 95 -0.58 -2.95 -32.27
N ILE A 96 -1.56 -2.43 -33.00
CA ILE A 96 -2.28 -3.16 -34.04
C ILE A 96 -1.54 -3.01 -35.36
N HIS A 97 -1.09 -4.14 -35.89
CA HIS A 97 -0.46 -4.24 -37.21
C HIS A 97 -1.54 -4.62 -38.23
N THR A 98 -1.73 -3.78 -39.25
CA THR A 98 -2.79 -3.96 -40.27
C THR A 98 -2.28 -4.61 -41.55
N GLY A 99 -0.98 -4.91 -41.66
CA GLY A 99 -0.34 -5.45 -42.86
C GLY A 99 -0.23 -4.46 -44.04
N ARG A 100 -0.70 -3.21 -43.87
CA ARG A 100 -0.63 -2.17 -44.90
C ARG A 100 0.54 -1.21 -44.63
N PRO A 101 1.13 -0.59 -45.66
CA PRO A 101 2.16 0.43 -45.49
C PRO A 101 1.68 1.58 -44.60
N GLY A 102 2.50 1.97 -43.61
CA GLY A 102 2.19 3.05 -42.67
C GLY A 102 2.62 2.76 -41.24
N ARG A 103 2.43 3.74 -40.34
CA ARG A 103 2.73 3.59 -38.92
C ARG A 103 1.66 2.73 -38.23
N PRO A 104 2.01 1.65 -37.51
CA PRO A 104 1.05 0.83 -36.77
C PRO A 104 0.24 1.64 -35.77
N ARG A 105 -1.05 1.29 -35.61
CA ARG A 105 -1.96 2.01 -34.72
C ARG A 105 -1.73 1.56 -33.27
N LYS A 106 -1.55 2.53 -32.37
CA LYS A 106 -1.57 2.26 -30.92
C LYS A 106 -3.02 2.35 -30.42
N VAL A 107 -3.48 1.33 -29.70
CA VAL A 107 -4.79 1.30 -29.04
C VAL A 107 -4.57 1.11 -27.55
N VAL A 108 -5.23 1.93 -26.74
CA VAL A 108 -5.14 1.87 -25.29
C VAL A 108 -6.21 0.90 -24.77
N ASN A 109 -5.87 0.08 -23.78
CA ASN A 109 -6.87 -0.75 -23.12
C ASN A 109 -7.95 0.14 -22.48
N LEU A 110 -9.22 -0.18 -22.76
CA LEU A 110 -10.36 0.62 -22.32
C LEU A 110 -10.53 0.62 -20.79
N GLU A 111 -10.42 -0.55 -20.16
CA GLU A 111 -10.55 -0.71 -18.71
C GLU A 111 -9.46 0.08 -17.98
N TYR A 112 -8.22 -0.03 -18.47
CA TYR A 112 -7.10 0.75 -17.97
C TYR A 112 -7.38 2.26 -18.08
N LEU A 113 -7.92 2.70 -19.22
CA LEU A 113 -8.21 4.10 -19.47
C LEU A 113 -9.36 4.62 -18.60
N GLN A 114 -10.41 3.83 -18.38
CA GLN A 114 -11.50 4.15 -17.45
C GLN A 114 -10.98 4.30 -16.02
N GLU A 115 -10.19 3.34 -15.54
CA GLU A 115 -9.64 3.36 -14.20
C GLU A 115 -8.67 4.54 -14.01
N ALA A 116 -7.74 4.73 -14.95
CA ALA A 116 -6.76 5.82 -14.89
C ALA A 116 -7.38 7.23 -15.01
N THR A 117 -8.60 7.34 -15.53
CA THR A 117 -9.33 8.61 -15.66
C THR A 117 -10.47 8.77 -14.66
N SER A 118 -10.68 7.78 -13.79
CA SER A 118 -11.64 7.81 -12.70
C SER A 118 -11.48 9.06 -11.83
N THR A 119 -12.59 9.56 -11.28
CA THR A 119 -12.62 10.75 -10.41
C THR A 119 -11.72 10.61 -9.19
N HIS A 120 -11.60 9.39 -8.65
CA HIS A 120 -10.73 9.07 -7.52
C HIS A 120 -9.25 9.13 -7.86
N ARG A 121 -8.88 8.97 -9.14
CA ARG A 121 -7.48 9.06 -9.60
C ARG A 121 -7.19 10.44 -10.17
N ALA A 122 -6.49 11.26 -9.39
CA ALA A 122 -6.12 12.63 -9.79
C ALA A 122 -4.95 12.71 -10.81
N ILE A 123 -4.95 11.84 -11.83
CA ILE A 123 -3.84 11.73 -12.80
C ILE A 123 -4.04 12.73 -13.96
N PRO A 124 -3.12 13.68 -14.19
CA PRO A 124 -3.21 14.57 -15.34
C PRO A 124 -2.96 13.84 -16.65
N ILE A 125 -3.66 14.22 -17.73
CA ILE A 125 -3.58 13.58 -19.05
C ILE A 125 -2.14 13.56 -19.56
N THR A 126 -1.38 14.64 -19.35
CA THR A 126 0.04 14.72 -19.73
C THR A 126 0.88 13.64 -19.06
N LYS A 127 0.69 13.41 -17.75
CA LYS A 127 1.41 12.36 -17.01
C LYS A 127 1.00 10.98 -17.51
N LEU A 128 -0.30 10.76 -17.72
CA LEU A 128 -0.81 9.50 -18.26
C LEU A 128 -0.22 9.22 -19.66
N ALA A 129 -0.21 10.20 -20.55
CA ALA A 129 0.38 10.09 -21.89
C ALA A 129 1.88 9.74 -21.84
N ASN A 130 2.63 10.37 -20.93
CA ASN A 130 4.05 10.11 -20.74
C ASN A 130 4.34 8.69 -20.24
N VAL A 131 3.48 8.16 -19.34
CA VAL A 131 3.57 6.78 -18.85
C VAL A 131 3.26 5.80 -19.98
N LEU A 132 2.19 6.06 -20.76
CA LEU A 132 1.76 5.21 -21.87
C LEU A 132 2.64 5.32 -23.12
N LYS A 133 3.60 6.27 -23.16
CA LYS A 133 4.44 6.57 -24.33
C LYS A 133 3.61 6.85 -25.59
N ILE A 134 2.53 7.60 -25.40
CA ILE A 134 1.61 8.07 -26.45
C ILE A 134 1.59 9.60 -26.41
N HIS A 135 1.39 10.24 -27.56
CA HIS A 135 1.22 11.69 -27.61
C HIS A 135 -0.07 12.10 -26.92
N ARG A 136 -0.06 13.23 -26.19
CA ARG A 136 -1.22 13.73 -25.43
C ARG A 136 -2.50 13.80 -26.27
N HIS A 137 -2.44 14.37 -27.47
CA HIS A 137 -3.63 14.47 -28.35
C HIS A 137 -4.14 13.12 -28.82
N THR A 138 -3.27 12.14 -29.03
CA THR A 138 -3.70 10.77 -29.36
C THR A 138 -4.45 10.14 -28.20
N LEU A 139 -3.96 10.35 -26.96
CA LEU A 139 -4.65 9.90 -25.77
C LEU A 139 -5.99 10.63 -25.57
N GLU A 140 -6.05 11.94 -25.78
CA GLU A 140 -7.31 12.71 -25.71
C GLU A 140 -8.33 12.19 -26.73
N HIS A 141 -7.92 11.95 -27.98
CA HIS A 141 -8.79 11.40 -29.00
C HIS A 141 -9.27 9.97 -28.67
N GLU A 142 -8.41 9.12 -28.10
CA GLU A 142 -8.84 7.78 -27.65
C GLU A 142 -9.78 7.85 -26.44
N ILE A 143 -9.59 8.79 -25.51
CA ILE A 143 -10.53 9.05 -24.40
C ILE A 143 -11.91 9.45 -24.95
N GLU A 144 -11.94 10.41 -25.87
CA GLU A 144 -13.16 10.90 -26.50
C GLU A 144 -13.86 9.82 -27.32
N ARG A 145 -13.11 9.09 -28.15
CA ARG A 145 -13.63 7.99 -28.98
C ARG A 145 -14.31 6.89 -28.16
N ASN A 146 -13.79 6.61 -26.97
CA ASN A 146 -14.33 5.60 -26.07
C ASN A 146 -15.36 6.16 -25.08
N GLY A 147 -15.74 7.44 -25.19
CA GLY A 147 -16.75 8.07 -24.34
C GLY A 147 -16.33 8.21 -22.87
N VAL A 148 -15.04 8.11 -22.56
CA VAL A 148 -14.56 8.15 -21.19
C VAL A 148 -14.47 9.61 -20.73
N THR A 149 -15.43 10.04 -19.92
CA THR A 149 -15.49 11.44 -19.49
C THR A 149 -14.89 11.62 -18.11
N ARG A 150 -13.93 12.53 -17.99
CA ARG A 150 -13.43 12.99 -16.70
C ARG A 150 -14.45 13.95 -16.10
N GLN A 151 -15.35 13.43 -15.28
CA GLN A 151 -16.40 14.25 -14.66
C GLN A 151 -15.87 15.09 -13.49
N PHE A 152 -16.60 16.16 -13.15
CA PHE A 152 -16.40 16.89 -11.92
C PHE A 152 -17.20 16.22 -10.81
N ALA A 153 -16.74 16.33 -9.56
CA ALA A 153 -17.49 15.85 -8.42
C ALA A 153 -18.86 16.56 -8.36
N ALA A 154 -19.92 15.79 -8.06
CA ALA A 154 -21.26 16.30 -7.80
C ALA A 154 -21.35 16.98 -6.42
N LEU A 155 -20.51 18.01 -6.23
CA LEU A 155 -20.42 18.77 -4.98
C LEU A 155 -21.28 20.03 -5.09
N SER A 156 -22.14 20.31 -4.11
CA SER A 156 -22.91 21.56 -4.05
C SER A 156 -22.00 22.77 -3.77
N ASP A 157 -22.43 23.99 -4.11
CA ASP A 157 -21.66 25.19 -3.78
C ASP A 157 -21.57 25.40 -2.26
N CYS A 158 -22.64 25.11 -1.53
CA CYS A 158 -22.64 25.21 -0.07
C CYS A 158 -21.63 24.25 0.60
N ASP A 159 -21.51 23.02 0.09
CA ASP A 159 -20.55 22.06 0.62
C ASP A 159 -19.12 22.42 0.24
N LEU A 160 -18.92 22.98 -0.95
CA LEU A 160 -17.63 23.54 -1.35
C LEU A 160 -17.22 24.66 -0.39
N ASP A 161 -18.10 25.62 -0.10
CA ASP A 161 -17.81 26.73 0.82
C ASP A 161 -17.46 26.25 2.23
N ARG A 162 -18.16 25.23 2.73
CA ARG A 162 -17.82 24.59 4.02
C ARG A 162 -16.42 24.00 3.99
N LEU A 163 -16.06 23.26 2.95
CA LEU A 163 -14.73 22.67 2.79
C LEU A 163 -13.64 23.76 2.69
N VAL A 164 -13.90 24.84 1.97
CA VAL A 164 -12.99 25.98 1.87
C VAL A 164 -12.79 26.64 3.23
N LYS A 165 -13.86 26.85 4.01
CA LYS A 165 -13.77 27.40 5.37
C LYS A 165 -12.94 26.53 6.31
N VAL A 166 -13.17 25.21 6.30
CA VAL A 166 -12.39 24.23 7.09
C VAL A 166 -10.91 24.22 6.69
N PHE A 167 -10.63 24.30 5.39
CA PHE A 167 -9.25 24.40 4.90
C PHE A 167 -8.58 25.70 5.36
N LYS A 168 -9.28 26.84 5.24
CA LYS A 168 -8.78 28.16 5.61
C LYS A 168 -8.62 28.34 7.12
N SER A 169 -9.44 27.71 7.96
CA SER A 169 -9.23 27.71 9.42
C SER A 169 -7.95 26.99 9.80
N THR A 170 -7.55 25.97 9.03
CA THR A 170 -6.32 25.21 9.27
C THR A 170 -5.10 25.91 8.65
N LYS A 171 -5.26 26.56 7.49
CA LYS A 171 -4.18 27.22 6.74
C LYS A 171 -4.67 28.56 6.14
N PRO A 172 -4.70 29.66 6.92
CA PRO A 172 -5.30 30.93 6.49
C PRO A 172 -4.60 31.55 5.27
N ASP A 173 -3.27 31.52 5.24
CA ASP A 173 -2.45 32.16 4.19
C ASP A 173 -2.31 31.32 2.91
N SER A 174 -2.88 30.12 2.87
CA SER A 174 -2.75 29.23 1.71
C SER A 174 -3.52 29.75 0.50
N GLY A 175 -2.84 29.88 -0.64
CA GLY A 175 -3.44 30.30 -1.90
C GLY A 175 -4.32 29.24 -2.56
N ILE A 176 -5.04 29.66 -3.61
CA ILE A 176 -6.00 28.81 -4.36
C ILE A 176 -5.34 27.54 -4.91
N CYS A 177 -4.07 27.58 -5.31
CA CYS A 177 -3.35 26.40 -5.79
C CYS A 177 -3.29 25.28 -4.74
N TYR A 178 -3.03 25.63 -3.48
CA TYR A 178 -2.98 24.67 -2.37
C TYR A 178 -4.38 24.13 -2.04
N LEU A 179 -5.40 24.97 -2.10
CA LEU A 179 -6.79 24.56 -1.92
C LEU A 179 -7.24 23.56 -3.01
N VAL A 180 -6.93 23.82 -4.28
CA VAL A 180 -7.23 22.88 -5.38
C VAL A 180 -6.46 21.58 -5.19
N GLY A 181 -5.21 21.65 -4.72
CA GLY A 181 -4.42 20.47 -4.33
C GLY A 181 -5.08 19.66 -3.23
N PHE A 182 -5.55 20.32 -2.17
CA PHE A 182 -6.27 19.70 -1.06
C PHE A 182 -7.55 19.00 -1.51
N LEU A 183 -8.38 19.67 -2.33
CA LEU A 183 -9.59 19.05 -2.88
C LEU A 183 -9.25 17.80 -3.72
N ARG A 184 -8.21 17.86 -4.55
CA ARG A 184 -7.75 16.70 -5.33
C ARG A 184 -7.22 15.57 -4.47
N TYR A 185 -6.52 15.88 -3.39
CA TYR A 185 -6.02 14.88 -2.43
C TYR A 185 -7.19 14.10 -1.80
N HIS A 186 -8.32 14.76 -1.55
CA HIS A 186 -9.55 14.12 -1.10
C HIS A 186 -10.42 13.54 -2.23
N GLY A 187 -9.90 13.39 -3.45
CA GLY A 187 -10.64 12.83 -4.59
C GLY A 187 -11.71 13.76 -5.18
N LEU A 188 -11.76 15.02 -4.75
CA LEU A 188 -12.76 16.00 -5.20
C LEU A 188 -12.20 16.83 -6.36
N ARG A 189 -12.58 16.43 -7.58
CA ARG A 189 -12.29 17.23 -8.78
C ARG A 189 -13.36 18.29 -8.99
N VAL A 190 -13.07 19.53 -8.60
CA VAL A 190 -13.99 20.68 -8.71
C VAL A 190 -13.55 21.63 -9.82
N GLN A 191 -14.51 22.32 -10.44
CA GLN A 191 -14.25 23.35 -11.44
C GLN A 191 -13.48 24.53 -10.81
N ARG A 192 -12.38 24.95 -11.45
CA ARG A 192 -11.55 26.06 -10.95
C ARG A 192 -12.34 27.35 -10.74
N LYS A 193 -13.31 27.64 -11.62
CA LYS A 193 -14.20 28.81 -11.48
C LYS A 193 -14.99 28.76 -10.17
N ARG A 194 -15.58 27.62 -9.81
CA ARG A 194 -16.34 27.45 -8.56
C ARG A 194 -15.46 27.66 -7.32
N VAL A 195 -14.25 27.09 -7.32
CA VAL A 195 -13.27 27.30 -6.25
C VAL A 195 -12.91 28.78 -6.08
N ILE A 196 -12.74 29.52 -7.18
CA ILE A 196 -12.47 30.97 -7.13
C ILE A 196 -13.65 31.75 -6.53
N HIS A 197 -14.90 31.37 -6.84
CA HIS A 197 -16.08 32.04 -6.28
C HIS A 197 -16.24 31.76 -4.79
N SER A 198 -15.91 30.55 -4.34
CA SER A 198 -16.01 30.13 -2.93
C SER A 198 -15.01 30.80 -1.98
N VAL A 199 -13.87 31.27 -2.51
CA VAL A 199 -12.80 31.92 -1.73
C VAL A 199 -13.01 33.43 -1.60
N LYS A 200 -13.84 34.03 -2.46
CA LYS A 200 -14.17 35.45 -2.40
C LYS A 200 -15.20 35.73 -1.31
#